data_AF-A0A5A7RYB6-F1
#
_entry.id   AF-A0A5A7RYB6-F1
#
_cell.length_a   1.000
_cell.length_b   1.000
_cell.length_c   1.000
_cell.angle_alpha   90.00
_cell.angle_beta   90.00
_cell.angle_gamma   90.00
#
_symmetry.space_group_name_H-M   'P 1'
#
loop_
_entity.id
_entity.type
_entity.pdbx_description
1 polymer ?
#
loop_
_entity_poly.entity_id
_entity_poly.type
_entity_poly.pdbx_seq_one_letter_code
_entity_poly.pdbx_strand_id
1 'polypeptide(L)' 'VTGDSLIINVDSKNRKYYKEVELPCEVDPDSAEANYNNGVLDITLKKMKPKKRGKKIKIK' A
#
# COMPACT_ATOMS: atom_id res chain seq x y z
N VAL A 1 5.00 4.73 -5.70
CA VAL A 1 3.60 4.62 -5.21
C VAL A 1 2.84 5.79 -5.80
N THR A 2 1.77 5.54 -6.55
CA THR A 2 0.75 6.57 -6.82
C THR A 2 -0.30 6.46 -5.72
N GLY A 3 -1.12 7.49 -5.49
CA GLY A 3 -2.07 7.51 -4.36
C GLY A 3 -2.99 6.29 -4.27
N ASP A 4 -3.15 5.53 -5.36
CA ASP A 4 -4.03 4.37 -5.54
C ASP A 4 -3.32 3.09 -6.01
N SER A 5 -2.03 3.12 -6.40
CA SER A 5 -1.31 1.94 -6.90
C SER A 5 0.12 1.83 -6.37
N LEU A 6 0.54 0.58 -6.15
CA LEU A 6 1.89 0.21 -5.78
C LEU A 6 2.56 -0.52 -6.94
N ILE A 7 3.62 0.08 -7.48
CA ILE A 7 4.48 -0.55 -8.48
C ILE A 7 5.73 -1.09 -7.79
N ILE A 8 5.98 -2.38 -7.96
CA ILE A 8 7.19 -3.08 -7.54
C ILE A 8 7.99 -3.39 -8.81
N ASN A 9 9.11 -2.71 -8.99
CA ASN A 9 10.02 -2.91 -10.12
C ASN A 9 11.41 -3.31 -9.61
N VAL A 10 11.90 -4.46 -10.05
CA VAL A 10 13.24 -4.97 -9.78
C VAL A 10 13.94 -5.17 -11.11
N ASP A 11 15.00 -4.40 -11.34
CA ASP A 11 15.91 -4.61 -12.45
C ASP A 11 17.28 -5.07 -11.92
N SER A 12 17.41 -6.38 -11.73
CA SER A 12 18.66 -7.00 -11.29
C SER A 12 19.17 -7.98 -12.35
N LYS A 13 20.49 -8.21 -12.37
CA LYS A 13 21.11 -9.18 -13.30
C LYS A 13 20.56 -10.60 -13.14
N ASN A 14 20.16 -10.97 -11.93
CA ASN A 14 19.71 -12.33 -11.61
C ASN A 14 18.22 -12.53 -11.92
N ARG A 15 17.39 -11.51 -11.72
CA ARG A 15 15.95 -11.58 -11.99
C ARG A 15 15.37 -10.20 -12.21
N LYS A 16 14.50 -10.10 -13.22
CA LYS A 16 13.60 -8.96 -13.40
C LYS A 16 12.22 -9.29 -12.85
N TYR A 17 11.62 -8.34 -12.15
CA TYR A 17 10.27 -8.48 -11.61
C TYR A 17 9.53 -7.16 -11.76
N TYR A 18 8.34 -7.22 -12.34
CA TYR A 18 7.41 -6.11 -12.40
C TYR A 18 6.07 -6.57 -11.88
N LYS A 19 5.51 -5.83 -10.93
CA LYS A 19 4.14 -6.02 -10.50
C LYS A 19 3.53 -4.68 -10.13
N GLU A 20 2.34 -4.47 -10.66
CA GLU A 20 1.48 -3.38 -10.26
C GLU A 20 0.34 -3.94 -9.41
N VAL A 21 0.08 -3.29 -8.28
CA VAL A 21 -0.93 -3.70 -7.31
C VAL A 21 -1.83 -2.50 -7.08
N GLU A 22 -3.10 -2.64 -7.45
CA GLU A 22 -4.13 -1.69 -7.05
C GLU A 22 -4.32 -1.74 -5.53
N LEU A 23 -4.31 -0.56 -4.89
CA LEU A 23 -4.49 -0.43 -3.46
C LEU A 23 -5.99 -0.29 -3.14
N PRO A 24 -6.46 -0.90 -2.05
CA PRO A 24 -7.88 -0.89 -1.69
C PRO A 24 -8.39 0.48 -1.21
N CYS A 25 -7.51 1.49 -1.11
CA CYS A 25 -7.85 2.85 -0.73
C CYS A 25 -6.71 3.83 -1.05
N GLU A 26 -7.04 5.12 -1.08
CA GLU A 26 -6.05 6.20 -1.16
C GLU A 26 -5.03 6.15 0.00
N VAL A 27 -3.74 6.21 -0.34
CA VAL A 27 -2.60 6.25 0.58
C VAL A 27 -1.78 7.53 0.41
N ASP A 28 -1.04 7.89 1.45
CA ASP A 28 -0.04 8.94 1.39
C ASP A 28 1.27 8.37 0.78
N PRO A 29 1.68 8.81 -0.43
CA PRO A 29 2.85 8.27 -1.11
C PRO A 29 4.17 8.58 -0.39
N ASP A 30 4.22 9.65 0.41
CA ASP A 30 5.43 10.08 1.12
C ASP A 30 5.62 9.32 2.45
N SER A 31 4.61 8.55 2.86
CA SER A 31 4.60 7.77 4.11
C SER A 31 5.21 6.37 4.00
N ALA A 32 5.75 6.01 2.83
CA ALA A 32 6.16 4.66 2.53
C ALA A 32 7.39 4.22 3.34
N GLU A 33 7.25 3.10 4.05
CA GLU A 33 8.34 2.39 4.72
C GLU A 33 8.46 0.98 4.14
N ALA A 34 9.68 0.51 3.87
CA ALA A 34 9.92 -0.80 3.29
C ALA A 34 11.05 -1.55 4.00
N ASN A 35 10.87 -2.83 4.24
CA ASN A 35 11.86 -3.73 4.83
C ASN A 35 12.01 -4.97 3.95
N TYR A 36 13.25 -5.42 3.75
CA TYR A 36 13.53 -6.67 3.04
C TYR A 36 14.32 -7.62 3.94
N ASN A 37 13.73 -8.76 4.26
CA ASN A 37 14.34 -9.75 5.13
C ASN A 37 14.13 -11.15 4.56
N ASN A 38 15.23 -11.88 4.35
CA ASN A 38 15.24 -13.28 3.91
C ASN A 38 14.31 -13.57 2.71
N GLY A 39 14.27 -12.70 1.70
CA GLY A 39 13.47 -12.92 0.50
C GLY A 39 12.06 -12.30 0.53
N VAL A 40 11.63 -11.75 1.67
CA VAL A 40 10.31 -11.14 1.84
C VAL A 40 10.43 -9.63 1.85
N LEU A 41 9.63 -8.96 1.02
CA LEU A 41 9.49 -7.51 0.96
C LEU A 41 8.21 -7.10 1.69
N ASP A 42 8.38 -6.42 2.82
CA ASP A 42 7.28 -5.84 3.60
C ASP A 42 7.21 -4.33 3.34
N ILE A 43 6.04 -3.84 2.94
CA ILE A 43 5.80 -2.42 2.65
C ILE A 43 4.64 -1.92 3.51
N THR A 44 4.86 -0.80 4.21
CA THR A 44 3.85 -0.13 5.03
C THR A 44 3.54 1.24 4.44
N LEU A 45 2.24 1.53 4.27
CA LEU A 45 1.73 2.79 3.71
C LEU A 45 0.64 3.34 4.64
N LYS A 46 0.70 4.64 4.96
CA LYS A 46 -0.36 5.31 5.73
C LYS A 46 -1.53 5.62 4.80
N LYS A 47 -2.74 5.34 5.27
CA LYS A 47 -3.97 5.70 4.55
C LYS A 47 -4.19 7.21 4.63
N MET A 48 -4.57 7.84 3.53
CA MET A 48 -4.88 9.28 3.54
C MET A 48 -6.07 9.61 4.45
N LYS A 49 -7.08 8.73 4.49
CA LYS A 49 -8.29 8.91 5.29
C LYS A 49 -8.57 7.67 6.14
N PRO A 50 -8.99 7.83 7.41
CA PRO A 50 -9.44 6.71 8.21
C PRO A 50 -10.68 6.08 7.56
N LYS A 51 -10.85 4.75 7.69
CA LYS A 51 -12.09 4.08 7.28
C LYS A 51 -13.27 4.76 7.97
N LYS A 52 -14.26 5.20 7.19
CA LYS A 52 -15.50 5.79 7.72
C LYS A 52 -16.13 4.80 8.70
N ARG A 53 -16.17 5.15 9.99
CA ARG A 53 -16.94 4.38 10.97
C ARG A 53 -18.42 4.70 10.77
N GLY A 54 -19.25 3.67 10.66
CA GLY A 54 -20.70 3.84 10.62
C GLY A 54 -21.20 4.59 11.86
N LYS A 55 -22.28 5.36 11.72
CA LYS A 55 -22.95 5.99 12.87
C LYS A 55 -24.03 5.05 13.40
N LYS A 56 -24.10 4.85 14.72
CA LYS A 56 -25.21 4.12 15.35
C LYS A 56 -26.48 4.96 15.24
N ILE A 57 -27.47 4.49 14.49
CA ILE A 57 -28.79 5.12 14.42
C ILE A 57 -29.63 4.60 15.60
N LYS A 58 -30.11 5.50 16.46
CA LYS A 58 -31.10 5.15 17.49
C LYS A 58 -32.49 5.19 16.86
N ILE A 59 -33.22 4.09 16.94
CA ILE A 59 -34.66 4.04 16.59
C ILE A 59 -35.43 4.75 17.71
N LYS A 60 -36.44 5.57 17.36
CA LYS A 60 -37.39 6.19 18.28
C LYS A 60 -38.72 5.48 18.22
#